data_AF-A0A7Y2IVT6-F1
#
_entry.id   AF-A0A7Y2IVT6-F1
#
_cell.length_a   1.000
_cell.length_b   1.000
_cell.length_c   1.000
_cell.angle_alpha   90.00
_cell.angle_beta   90.00
_cell.angle_gamma   90.00
#
_symmetry.space_group_name_H-M   'P 1'
#
loop_
_entity.id
_entity.type
_entity.pdbx_description
1 polymer ?
#
loop_
_entity_poly.entity_id
_entity_poly.type
_entity_poly.pdbx_seq_one_letter_code
_entity_poly.pdbx_strand_id
1 'polypeptide(L)' 'MSVYSAQCQCGALRLNATVDPDMVVVCSCKFCQRRTGSPFGAAGYFSRDAISTTGE' A
#
# COMPACT_ATOMS: atom_id res chain seq x y z
N MET A 1 11.93 -7.25 12.72
CA MET A 1 10.82 -7.81 11.93
C MET A 1 9.82 -6.69 11.73
N SER A 2 9.82 -6.10 10.54
CA SER A 2 9.00 -4.93 10.21
C SER A 2 7.55 -5.39 10.01
N VAL A 3 6.59 -4.73 10.66
CA VAL A 3 5.16 -4.97 10.44
C VAL A 3 4.61 -3.78 9.66
N TYR A 4 4.10 -4.02 8.46
CA TYR A 4 3.43 -3.03 7.63
C TYR A 4 1.93 -3.21 7.76
N SER A 5 1.24 -2.14 8.13
CA SER A 5 -0.22 -2.11 8.27
C SER A 5 -0.83 -1.07 7.33
N ALA A 6 -1.91 -1.44 6.64
CA ALA A 6 -2.71 -0.52 5.84
C ALA A 6 -4.20 -0.74 6.09
N GLN A 7 -5.00 0.31 5.91
CA GLN A 7 -6.46 0.21 5.98
C GLN A 7 -7.11 1.15 4.97
N CYS A 8 -8.32 0.80 4.54
CA CYS A 8 -9.15 1.75 3.79
C CYS A 8 -9.54 2.92 4.71
N GLN A 9 -9.80 4.09 4.11
CA GLN A 9 -10.19 5.29 4.84
C GLN A 9 -11.49 5.09 5.63
N CYS A 10 -12.42 4.27 5.14
CA CYS A 10 -13.64 3.92 5.86
C CYS A 10 -13.41 2.90 7.00
N GLY A 11 -12.25 2.25 7.04
CA GLY A 11 -11.90 1.23 8.04
C GLY A 11 -12.47 -0.18 7.77
N ALA A 12 -13.26 -0.37 6.71
CA ALA A 12 -13.88 -1.66 6.38
C ALA A 12 -12.86 -2.72 5.95
N LEU A 13 -11.79 -2.31 5.25
CA LEU A 13 -10.72 -3.19 4.78
C LEU A 13 -9.41 -2.91 5.52
N ARG A 14 -8.73 -3.96 5.98
CA ARG A 14 -7.42 -3.92 6.64
C ARG A 14 -6.46 -4.93 6.03
N LEU A 15 -5.19 -4.53 5.90
CA LEU A 15 -4.11 -5.34 5.34
C LEU A 15 -2.91 -5.32 6.30
N ASN A 16 -2.28 -6.47 6.52
CA ASN A 16 -1.01 -6.55 7.25
C ASN A 16 0.00 -7.44 6.52
N ALA A 17 1.27 -7.03 6.54
CA ALA A 17 2.42 -7.79 6.05
C ALA A 17 3.55 -7.78 7.08
N THR A 18 4.21 -8.92 7.28
CA THR A 18 5.34 -9.11 8.22
C THR A 18 6.69 -9.29 7.51
N VAL A 19 6.70 -9.10 6.20
CA VAL A 19 7.87 -9.12 5.33
C VAL A 19 8.13 -7.71 4.79
N ASP A 20 9.36 -7.47 4.35
CA ASP A 20 9.69 -6.23 3.63
C ASP A 20 9.07 -6.25 2.22
N PRO A 21 8.74 -5.08 1.64
CA PRO A 21 8.20 -4.99 0.28
C PRO A 21 9.23 -5.46 -0.76
N ASP A 22 8.74 -6.17 -1.78
CA ASP A 22 9.52 -6.60 -2.95
C ASP A 22 10.05 -5.40 -3.74
N MET A 23 9.30 -4.29 -3.72
CA MET A 23 9.68 -3.04 -4.38
C MET A 23 9.04 -1.84 -3.70
N VAL A 24 9.77 -0.73 -3.63
CA VAL A 24 9.24 0.58 -3.26
C VAL A 24 9.37 1.51 -4.46
N VAL A 25 8.25 2.12 -4.88
CA VAL A 25 8.20 2.98 -6.07
C VAL A 25 7.72 4.36 -5.69
N VAL A 26 8.39 5.37 -6.25
CA VAL A 26 7.91 6.75 -6.32
C VAL A 26 7.58 7.08 -7.76
N CYS A 27 6.35 7.53 -8.02
CA CYS A 27 5.88 7.84 -9.36
C CYS A 27 5.26 9.24 -9.43
N SER A 28 5.73 10.05 -10.38
CA SER A 28 5.29 11.42 -10.61
C SER A 28 4.26 11.56 -11.75
N CYS A 29 3.73 10.45 -12.28
CA CYS A 29 2.78 10.52 -13.38
C CYS A 29 1.45 11.17 -12.93
N LYS A 30 0.69 11.74 -13.88
CA LYS A 30 -0.57 12.44 -13.59
C LYS A 30 -1.63 11.53 -12.95
N PHE A 31 -1.60 10.24 -13.23
CA PHE A 31 -2.51 9.29 -12.59
C PHE A 31 -2.20 9.12 -11.09
N CYS A 32 -0.93 8.92 -10.73
CA CYS A 32 -0.50 8.83 -9.34
C CYS A 32 -0.75 10.14 -8.59
N GLN A 33 -0.52 11.29 -9.23
CA GLN A 33 -0.86 12.60 -8.67
C GLN A 33 -2.35 12.71 -8.37
N ARG A 34 -3.23 12.39 -9.32
CA ARG A 34 -4.69 12.47 -9.14
C ARG A 34 -5.21 11.49 -8.09
N ARG A 35 -4.69 10.26 -8.05
CA ARG A 35 -5.12 9.22 -7.09
C ARG A 35 -4.79 9.58 -5.65
N THR A 36 -3.65 10.21 -5.42
CA THR A 36 -3.14 10.49 -4.06
C THR A 36 -3.35 11.93 -3.61
N GLY A 37 -3.59 12.86 -4.54
CA GLY A 37 -3.60 14.30 -4.26
C GLY A 37 -2.20 14.91 -4.00
N SER A 38 -1.15 14.09 -4.00
CA SER A 38 0.24 14.50 -3.78
C SER A 38 0.95 14.82 -5.11
N PRO A 39 2.05 15.62 -5.12
CA PRO A 39 2.88 15.80 -6.31
C PRO A 39 3.48 14.50 -6.87
N PHE A 40 3.53 13.43 -6.06
CA PHE A 40 3.94 12.08 -6.45
C PHE A 40 3.20 11.03 -5.61
N GLY A 41 3.02 9.84 -6.17
CA GLY A 41 2.58 8.66 -5.41
C GLY A 41 3.79 7.86 -4.91
N ALA A 42 3.72 7.38 -3.67
CA ALA A 42 4.66 6.41 -3.11
C ALA A 42 3.91 5.12 -2.75
N ALA A 43 4.44 3.97 -3.15
CA ALA A 43 3.82 2.68 -2.89
C ALA A 43 4.86 1.60 -2.63
N GLY A 44 4.58 0.75 -1.63
CA GLY A 44 5.26 -0.53 -1.45
C GLY A 44 4.47 -1.64 -2.14
N TYR A 45 5.17 -2.49 -2.88
CA TYR A 45 4.63 -3.67 -3.53
C TYR A 45 5.04 -4.90 -2.74
N PHE A 46 4.06 -5.75 -2.46
CA PHE A 46 4.24 -7.00 -1.73
C PHE A 46 3.58 -8.12 -2.52
N SER A 47 4.18 -9.29 -2.50
CA SER A 47 3.58 -10.52 -3.02
C SER A 47 2.26 -10.81 -2.31
N ARG A 48 1.25 -11.26 -3.05
CA ARG A 48 -0.14 -11.34 -2.56
C ARG A 48 -0.30 -12.34 -1.41
N ASP A 49 0.47 -13.42 -1.45
CA ASP A 49 0.57 -14.45 -0.43
C ASP A 49 1.23 -13.96 0.87
N ALA A 50 1.97 -12.86 0.81
CA ALA A 50 2.58 -12.23 1.98
C ALA A 50 1.66 -11.22 2.71
N ILE A 51 0.45 -10.96 2.17
CA ILE A 51 -0.52 -10.02 2.74
C ILE A 51 -1.68 -10.78 3.37
N SER A 52 -1.90 -10.54 4.66
CA SER A 52 -3.15 -10.89 5.34
C SER A 52 -4.20 -9.79 5.14
N THR A 53 -5.42 -10.18 4.76
CA THR A 53 -6.53 -9.25 4.48
C THR A 53 -7.70 -9.53 5.42
N THR A 54 -8.39 -8.49 5.87
CA THR A 54 -9.62 -8.61 6.68
C THR A 54 -10.63 -7.55 6.27
N GLY A 55 -11.89 -7.97 6.10
CA GLY A 55 -12.98 -7.11 5.62
C GLY A 55 -12.97 -6.92 4.09
N GLU A 56 -13.78 -5.98 3.61
CA GLU A 56 -14.04 -5.72 2.18
C GLU A 56 -14.27 -4.23 1.88
#